data_AF-A0A946AM08-F1
#
_entry.id   AF-A0A946AM08-F1
#
_cell.length_a   1.000
_cell.length_b   1.000
_cell.length_c   1.000
_cell.angle_alpha   90.00
_cell.angle_beta   90.00
_cell.angle_gamma   90.00
#
_symmetry.space_group_name_H-M   'P 1'
#
loop_
_entity.id
_entity.type
_entity.pdbx_description
1 polymer ?
#
loop_
_entity_poly.entity_id
_entity_poly.type
_entity_poly.pdbx_seq_one_letter_code
_entity_poly.pdbx_strand_id
1 'polypeptide(L)'
;MFDWFGRLFGGRSAVEERRQNPVLAAAVELSALVYNRIPLHKMIDEARRAELARALYLEVNELCNSRDPVIDCRERFVAVMLELAAFQVLVIPPSPEDDPFELRQQPGITGELQSHLRSLFDSNHGLRSALFAVEDTSNEMSLTDFVLRQYWELYWRLETLNAARIALGDVAPENDWKQAFLHAASVNCEHLYRWELQLPAAFDHSIANEASTAYSMFTDIVVSGAKDPAAEWREYYSNSDIPMPDFRV
;
A
#
# COMPACT_ATOMS: atom_id res chain seq x y z
N MET A 1 -5.08 -24.85 -12.44
CA MET A 1 -5.17 -23.86 -11.35
C MET A 1 -4.94 -22.41 -11.83
N PHE A 2 -4.13 -22.19 -12.89
CA PHE A 2 -3.93 -20.90 -13.57
C PHE A 2 -5.02 -20.48 -14.58
N ASP A 3 -6.08 -21.26 -14.72
CA ASP A 3 -6.96 -21.22 -15.89
C ASP A 3 -8.08 -20.16 -15.79
N TRP A 4 -8.41 -19.70 -14.59
CA TRP A 4 -9.51 -18.74 -14.40
C TRP A 4 -9.13 -17.31 -14.79
N PHE A 5 -7.90 -16.87 -14.49
CA PHE A 5 -7.34 -15.63 -15.05
C PHE A 5 -7.32 -15.77 -16.58
N GLY A 6 -6.77 -16.87 -17.10
CA GLY A 6 -6.69 -17.15 -18.55
C GLY A 6 -8.02 -17.07 -19.31
N ARG A 7 -9.15 -17.42 -18.67
CA ARG A 7 -10.49 -17.45 -19.28
C ARG A 7 -11.19 -16.08 -19.33
N LEU A 8 -10.74 -15.09 -18.55
CA LEU A 8 -11.22 -13.69 -18.64
C LEU A 8 -10.70 -12.97 -19.91
N PHE A 9 -9.77 -13.57 -20.66
CA PHE A 9 -9.05 -12.96 -21.76
C PHE A 9 -9.48 -13.54 -23.13
N GLY A 10 -10.40 -12.85 -23.81
CA GLY A 10 -10.85 -13.22 -25.16
C GLY A 10 -9.77 -13.10 -26.25
N GLY A 11 -9.92 -13.90 -27.32
CA GLY A 11 -9.21 -13.81 -28.61
C GLY A 11 -7.75 -14.32 -28.63
N ARG A 12 -7.53 -15.53 -29.19
CA ARG A 12 -6.25 -16.28 -29.09
C ARG A 12 -4.97 -15.53 -29.53
N SER A 13 -5.00 -14.70 -30.58
CA SER A 13 -3.74 -14.20 -31.19
C SER A 13 -3.07 -13.02 -30.47
N ALA A 14 -3.81 -12.00 -30.06
CA ALA A 14 -3.25 -10.83 -29.35
C ALA A 14 -2.94 -11.13 -27.87
N VAL A 15 -3.65 -12.10 -27.28
CA VAL A 15 -3.40 -12.60 -25.92
C VAL A 15 -2.11 -13.43 -25.85
N GLU A 16 -1.77 -14.15 -26.91
CA GLU A 16 -0.53 -14.94 -26.98
C GLU A 16 0.73 -14.08 -27.08
N GLU A 17 0.71 -12.97 -27.83
CA GLU A 17 1.82 -12.00 -27.86
C GLU A 17 1.95 -11.23 -26.53
N ARG A 18 0.84 -10.80 -25.91
CA ARG A 18 0.89 -10.09 -24.62
C ARG A 18 1.33 -10.98 -23.45
N ARG A 19 1.06 -12.30 -23.54
CA ARG A 19 1.61 -13.30 -22.60
C ARG A 19 3.14 -13.40 -22.64
N GLN A 20 3.80 -12.88 -23.68
CA GLN A 20 5.26 -12.84 -23.77
C GLN A 20 5.88 -11.61 -23.10
N ASN A 21 5.08 -10.63 -22.66
CA ASN A 21 5.63 -9.50 -21.91
C ASN A 21 6.02 -9.96 -20.49
N PRO A 22 7.31 -9.92 -20.12
CA PRO A 22 7.78 -10.46 -18.85
C PRO A 22 7.23 -9.69 -17.62
N VAL A 23 6.96 -8.39 -17.77
CA VAL A 23 6.38 -7.56 -16.70
C VAL A 23 4.94 -7.96 -16.44
N LEU A 24 4.13 -8.09 -17.49
CA LEU A 24 2.74 -8.53 -17.37
C LEU A 24 2.65 -9.96 -16.84
N ALA A 25 3.52 -10.86 -17.30
CA ALA A 25 3.56 -12.23 -16.83
C ALA A 25 3.89 -12.32 -15.33
N ALA A 26 4.93 -11.61 -14.88
CA ALA A 26 5.33 -11.55 -13.47
C ALA A 26 4.22 -11.00 -12.57
N ALA A 27 3.57 -9.91 -12.99
CA ALA A 27 2.47 -9.31 -12.26
C ALA A 27 1.27 -10.26 -12.12
N VAL A 28 0.85 -10.91 -13.21
CA VAL A 28 -0.28 -11.86 -13.19
C VAL A 28 0.03 -13.08 -12.32
N GLU A 29 1.24 -13.63 -12.42
CA GLU A 29 1.65 -14.76 -11.60
C GLU A 29 1.66 -14.41 -10.10
N LEU A 30 2.31 -13.31 -9.72
CA LEU A 30 2.36 -12.90 -8.31
C LEU A 30 0.97 -12.52 -7.79
N SER A 31 0.15 -11.84 -8.60
CA SER A 31 -1.23 -11.48 -8.25
C SER A 31 -2.05 -12.72 -7.87
N ALA A 32 -1.98 -13.79 -8.67
CA ALA A 32 -2.66 -15.05 -8.37
C ALA A 32 -2.11 -15.73 -7.10
N LEU A 33 -0.80 -15.69 -6.88
CA LEU A 33 -0.17 -16.26 -5.68
C LEU A 33 -0.58 -15.52 -4.41
N VAL A 34 -0.54 -14.18 -4.43
CA VAL A 34 -0.90 -13.33 -3.28
C VAL A 34 -2.37 -13.49 -2.95
N TYR A 35 -3.28 -13.42 -3.94
CA TYR A 35 -4.72 -13.54 -3.70
C TYR A 35 -5.10 -14.83 -2.96
N ASN A 36 -4.43 -15.95 -3.30
CA ASN A 36 -4.68 -17.24 -2.67
C ASN A 36 -4.12 -17.36 -1.23
N ARG A 37 -3.23 -16.44 -0.82
CA ARG A 37 -2.58 -16.45 0.50
C ARG A 37 -3.20 -15.48 1.49
N ILE A 38 -3.86 -14.42 0.99
CA ILE A 38 -4.50 -13.40 1.82
C ILE A 38 -5.98 -13.75 2.07
N PRO A 39 -6.60 -13.24 3.14
CA PRO A 39 -8.00 -13.54 3.47
C PRO A 39 -9.02 -12.86 2.54
N LEU A 40 -8.58 -12.05 1.57
CA LEU A 40 -9.46 -11.28 0.68
C LEU A 40 -10.52 -12.14 -0.02
N HIS A 41 -10.19 -13.38 -0.40
CA HIS A 41 -11.13 -14.33 -1.01
C HIS A 41 -12.34 -14.71 -0.14
N LYS A 42 -12.29 -14.42 1.16
CA LYS A 42 -13.42 -14.61 2.10
C LYS A 42 -14.22 -13.33 2.31
N MET A 43 -13.71 -12.18 1.86
CA MET A 43 -14.24 -10.85 2.14
C MET A 43 -14.94 -10.20 0.94
N ILE A 44 -14.67 -10.71 -0.27
CA ILE A 44 -15.29 -10.24 -1.51
C ILE A 44 -15.88 -11.40 -2.29
N ASP A 45 -16.94 -11.11 -3.04
CA ASP A 45 -17.55 -12.08 -3.94
C ASP A 45 -16.77 -12.22 -5.26
N GLU A 46 -17.22 -13.18 -6.09
CA GLU A 46 -16.61 -13.45 -7.39
C GLU A 46 -16.72 -12.27 -8.35
N ALA A 47 -17.81 -11.51 -8.29
CA ALA A 47 -18.05 -10.37 -9.17
C ALA A 47 -17.05 -9.24 -8.88
N ARG A 48 -16.91 -8.85 -7.61
CA ARG A 48 -15.94 -7.86 -7.15
C ARG A 48 -14.52 -8.32 -7.41
N ARG A 49 -14.22 -9.60 -7.18
CA ARG A 49 -12.91 -10.17 -7.50
C ARG A 49 -12.57 -10.03 -8.99
N ALA A 50 -13.51 -10.36 -9.88
CA ALA A 50 -13.32 -10.26 -11.32
C ALA A 50 -13.15 -8.80 -11.78
N GLU A 51 -13.91 -7.88 -11.18
CA GLU A 51 -13.78 -6.44 -11.42
C GLU A 51 -12.38 -5.94 -11.05
N LEU A 52 -11.92 -6.23 -9.82
CA LEU A 52 -10.59 -5.83 -9.34
C LEU A 52 -9.47 -6.46 -10.18
N ALA A 53 -9.58 -7.75 -10.50
CA ALA A 53 -8.60 -8.44 -11.34
C ALA A 53 -8.51 -7.82 -12.75
N ARG A 54 -9.64 -7.42 -13.32
CA ARG A 54 -9.69 -6.76 -14.62
C ARG A 54 -9.07 -5.36 -14.56
N ALA A 55 -9.42 -4.57 -13.55
CA ALA A 55 -8.85 -3.24 -13.36
C ALA A 55 -7.33 -3.31 -13.23
N LEU A 56 -6.82 -4.24 -12.42
CA LEU A 56 -5.40 -4.46 -12.20
C LEU A 56 -4.67 -4.93 -13.47
N TYR A 57 -5.30 -5.80 -14.26
CA TYR A 57 -4.75 -6.19 -15.56
C TYR A 57 -4.62 -5.00 -16.51
N LEU A 58 -5.66 -4.18 -16.61
CA LEU A 58 -5.63 -2.99 -17.46
C LEU A 58 -4.55 -2.01 -16.99
N GLU A 59 -4.43 -1.82 -15.68
CA GLU A 59 -3.41 -0.98 -15.06
C GLU A 59 -1.99 -1.44 -15.43
N VAL A 60 -1.67 -2.73 -15.27
CA VAL A 60 -0.35 -3.26 -15.64
C VAL A 60 -0.14 -3.24 -17.16
N ASN A 61 -1.18 -3.52 -17.94
CA ASN A 61 -1.08 -3.47 -19.40
C ASN A 61 -0.81 -2.05 -19.90
N GLU A 62 -1.43 -1.02 -19.33
CA GLU A 62 -1.12 0.38 -19.63
C GLU A 62 0.33 0.72 -19.32
N LEU A 63 0.81 0.32 -18.15
CA LEU A 63 2.20 0.50 -17.71
C LEU A 63 3.19 -0.12 -18.70
N CYS A 64 2.92 -1.33 -19.19
CA CYS A 64 3.73 -2.00 -20.22
C CYS A 64 3.78 -1.25 -21.57
N ASN A 65 2.81 -0.37 -21.84
CA ASN A 65 2.72 0.40 -23.08
C ASN A 65 3.03 1.90 -22.89
N SER A 66 3.45 2.30 -21.69
CA SER A 66 3.81 3.67 -21.38
C SER A 66 5.14 4.07 -22.02
N ARG A 67 5.40 5.38 -22.08
CA ARG A 67 6.65 5.92 -22.64
C ARG A 67 7.84 5.65 -21.73
N ASP A 68 7.62 5.70 -20.41
CA ASP A 68 8.60 5.38 -19.38
C ASP A 68 7.98 4.45 -18.34
N PRO A 69 7.98 3.12 -18.60
CA PRO A 69 7.34 2.14 -17.72
C PRO A 69 7.88 2.12 -16.29
N VAL A 70 9.13 2.52 -16.08
CA VAL A 70 9.73 2.54 -14.73
C VAL A 70 9.13 3.68 -13.92
N ILE A 71 9.10 4.89 -14.47
CA ILE A 71 8.53 6.06 -13.78
C ILE A 71 7.02 5.89 -13.58
N ASP A 72 6.28 5.50 -14.62
CA ASP A 72 4.84 5.25 -14.52
C ASP A 72 4.52 4.16 -13.47
N CYS A 73 5.36 3.10 -13.39
CA CYS A 73 5.23 2.08 -12.35
C CYS A 73 5.45 2.65 -10.97
N ARG A 74 6.49 3.45 -10.76
CA ARG A 74 6.79 4.08 -9.47
C ARG A 74 5.66 4.98 -9.02
N GLU A 75 5.14 5.84 -9.89
CA GLU A 75 4.04 6.74 -9.54
C GLU A 75 2.79 5.98 -9.08
N ARG A 76 2.37 4.95 -9.84
CA ARG A 76 1.21 4.11 -9.48
C ARG A 76 1.47 3.32 -8.19
N PHE A 77 2.68 2.77 -8.05
CA PHE A 77 3.08 2.01 -6.85
C PHE A 77 3.10 2.88 -5.60
N VAL A 78 3.64 4.10 -5.70
CA VAL A 78 3.67 5.09 -4.61
C VAL A 78 2.25 5.49 -4.22
N ALA A 79 1.38 5.80 -5.18
CA ALA A 79 -0.01 6.16 -4.91
C ALA A 79 -0.74 5.06 -4.12
N VAL A 80 -0.62 3.80 -4.58
CA VAL A 80 -1.22 2.64 -3.88
C VAL A 80 -0.60 2.43 -2.51
N MET A 81 0.71 2.67 -2.36
CA MET A 81 1.39 2.53 -1.07
C MET A 81 0.90 3.56 -0.04
N LEU A 82 0.71 4.81 -0.46
CA LEU A 82 0.16 5.86 0.40
C LEU A 82 -1.29 5.54 0.82
N GLU A 83 -2.11 5.05 -0.11
CA GLU A 83 -3.46 4.57 0.21
C GLU A 83 -3.41 3.38 1.18
N LEU A 84 -2.53 2.39 0.93
CA LEU A 84 -2.37 1.24 1.82
C LEU A 84 -1.96 1.66 3.22
N ALA A 85 -0.96 2.54 3.34
CA ALA A 85 -0.45 3.05 4.62
C ALA A 85 -1.57 3.71 5.45
N ALA A 86 -2.46 4.45 4.78
CA ALA A 86 -3.61 5.09 5.41
C ALA A 86 -4.61 4.09 6.03
N PHE A 87 -4.70 2.86 5.51
CA PHE A 87 -5.48 1.78 6.14
C PHE A 87 -4.65 0.88 7.04
N GLN A 88 -3.34 0.74 6.78
CA GLN A 88 -2.41 -0.10 7.55
C GLN A 88 -2.36 0.30 9.02
N VAL A 89 -2.28 1.60 9.32
CA VAL A 89 -2.29 2.10 10.71
C VAL A 89 -3.64 1.90 11.41
N LEU A 90 -4.72 1.65 10.65
CA LEU A 90 -6.07 1.46 11.16
C LEU A 90 -6.44 -0.01 11.38
N VAL A 91 -5.71 -0.95 10.76
CA VAL A 91 -5.91 -2.40 10.96
C VAL A 91 -5.10 -2.98 12.11
N ILE A 92 -4.14 -2.25 12.66
CA ILE A 92 -3.33 -2.70 13.80
C ILE A 92 -4.25 -2.82 15.02
N PRO A 93 -4.40 -4.01 15.61
CA PRO A 93 -5.17 -4.17 16.84
C PRO A 93 -4.54 -3.36 17.98
N PRO A 94 -5.32 -2.87 18.97
CA PRO A 94 -4.75 -2.22 20.14
C PRO A 94 -4.12 -3.25 21.11
N SER A 95 -3.14 -2.81 21.90
CA SER A 95 -2.61 -3.62 23.00
C SER A 95 -3.72 -3.96 24.01
N PRO A 96 -3.82 -5.21 24.51
CA PRO A 96 -2.82 -6.28 24.47
C PRO A 96 -3.00 -7.31 23.34
N GLU A 97 -3.82 -7.05 22.32
CA GLU A 97 -4.02 -8.00 21.22
C GLU A 97 -2.74 -8.19 20.40
N ASP A 98 -2.58 -9.38 19.81
CA ASP A 98 -1.43 -9.69 18.95
C ASP A 98 -1.41 -8.76 17.74
N ASP A 99 -0.23 -8.24 17.39
CA ASP A 99 -0.02 -7.43 16.20
C ASP A 99 0.58 -8.31 15.08
N PRO A 100 -0.24 -8.85 14.17
CA PRO A 100 0.25 -9.73 13.10
C PRO A 100 1.09 -8.99 12.05
N PHE A 101 1.12 -7.66 12.08
CA PHE A 101 1.90 -6.84 11.16
C PHE A 101 3.25 -6.42 11.74
N GLU A 102 3.47 -6.65 13.05
CA GLU A 102 4.69 -6.26 13.78
C GLU A 102 5.04 -4.76 13.67
N LEU A 103 4.03 -3.91 13.45
CA LEU A 103 4.18 -2.48 13.23
C LEU A 103 4.13 -1.65 14.52
N ARG A 104 3.43 -2.13 15.56
CA ARG A 104 3.29 -1.45 16.85
C ARG A 104 4.62 -1.23 17.56
N GLN A 105 5.64 -2.03 17.22
CA GLN A 105 7.00 -1.91 17.77
C GLN A 105 7.89 -0.96 16.96
N GLN A 106 7.39 -0.46 15.84
CA GLN A 106 8.15 0.43 14.96
C GLN A 106 8.03 1.89 15.42
N PRO A 107 9.12 2.69 15.30
CA PRO A 107 9.09 4.09 15.71
C PRO A 107 7.99 4.89 15.00
N GLY A 108 7.13 5.54 15.78
CA GLY A 108 6.09 6.42 15.26
C GLY A 108 4.78 5.74 14.87
N ILE A 109 4.58 4.46 15.18
CA ILE A 109 3.31 3.73 14.99
C ILE A 109 2.84 3.19 16.35
N THR A 110 1.70 3.65 16.87
CA THR A 110 1.26 3.26 18.23
C THR A 110 0.30 2.08 18.27
N GLY A 111 -0.42 1.81 17.18
CA GLY A 111 -1.48 0.80 17.12
C GLY A 111 -2.75 1.17 17.90
N GLU A 112 -2.92 2.43 18.29
CA GLU A 112 -4.10 2.88 19.07
C GLU A 112 -5.28 3.29 18.17
N LEU A 113 -5.02 3.64 16.91
CA LEU A 113 -6.02 4.28 16.03
C LEU A 113 -7.24 3.41 15.70
N GLN A 114 -7.12 2.08 15.72
CA GLN A 114 -8.26 1.20 15.49
C GLN A 114 -9.39 1.42 16.51
N SER A 115 -9.06 1.77 17.75
CA SER A 115 -10.06 2.10 18.79
C SER A 115 -10.81 3.41 18.51
N HIS A 116 -10.34 4.21 17.55
CA HIS A 116 -10.87 5.51 17.19
C HIS A 116 -11.53 5.54 15.80
N LEU A 117 -11.73 4.39 15.15
CA LEU A 117 -12.29 4.31 13.80
C LEU A 117 -13.57 5.13 13.62
N ARG A 118 -14.53 5.04 14.55
CA ARG A 118 -15.78 5.81 14.42
C ARG A 118 -15.50 7.33 14.38
N SER A 119 -14.72 7.84 15.32
CA SER A 119 -14.36 9.26 15.37
C SER A 119 -13.58 9.71 14.13
N LEU A 120 -12.71 8.86 13.59
CA LEU A 120 -12.01 9.13 12.33
C LEU A 120 -12.96 9.22 11.16
N PHE A 121 -13.88 8.27 10.98
CA PHE A 121 -14.83 8.31 9.86
C PHE A 121 -15.83 9.48 9.97
N ASP A 122 -16.11 9.95 11.18
CA ASP A 122 -16.96 11.13 11.39
C ASP A 122 -16.26 12.44 11.00
N SER A 123 -14.96 12.55 11.25
CA SER A 123 -14.16 13.77 11.01
C SER A 123 -13.50 13.79 9.62
N ASN A 124 -12.94 12.67 9.19
CA ASN A 124 -12.14 12.55 7.98
C ASN A 124 -13.01 12.35 6.73
N HIS A 125 -13.03 13.37 5.87
CA HIS A 125 -13.83 13.32 4.63
C HIS A 125 -13.38 12.20 3.69
N GLY A 126 -12.07 11.92 3.59
CA GLY A 126 -11.55 10.88 2.70
C GLY A 126 -12.04 9.48 3.08
N LEU A 127 -11.90 9.11 4.36
CA LEU A 127 -12.38 7.84 4.89
C LEU A 127 -13.90 7.70 4.75
N ARG A 128 -14.64 8.78 5.03
CA ARG A 128 -16.10 8.80 4.86
C ARG A 128 -16.52 8.60 3.40
N SER A 129 -15.87 9.28 2.46
CA SER A 129 -16.12 9.10 1.02
C SER A 129 -15.79 7.69 0.57
N ALA A 130 -14.70 7.09 1.04
CA ALA A 130 -14.35 5.70 0.74
C ALA A 130 -15.42 4.72 1.25
N LEU A 131 -15.98 4.95 2.44
CA LEU A 131 -17.07 4.13 2.97
C LEU A 131 -18.33 4.21 2.10
N PHE A 132 -18.72 5.43 1.69
CA PHE A 132 -19.91 5.64 0.85
C PHE A 132 -19.77 5.10 -0.59
N ALA A 133 -18.53 4.98 -1.09
CA ALA A 133 -18.28 4.48 -2.44
C ALA A 133 -18.50 2.96 -2.57
N VAL A 134 -18.55 2.21 -1.47
CA VAL A 134 -18.85 0.78 -1.50
C VAL A 134 -20.37 0.61 -1.63
N GLU A 135 -20.83 0.23 -2.83
CA GLU A 135 -22.24 0.06 -3.19
C GLU A 135 -22.99 -1.00 -2.34
N ASP A 136 -22.25 -1.87 -1.64
CA ASP A 136 -22.79 -2.91 -0.78
C ASP A 136 -22.97 -2.42 0.66
N THR A 137 -23.78 -1.39 0.86
CA THR A 137 -24.25 -0.98 2.19
C THR A 137 -25.43 -1.86 2.63
N SER A 138 -25.29 -3.19 2.57
CA SER A 138 -26.01 -3.98 3.56
C SER A 138 -25.52 -3.48 4.92
N ASN A 139 -26.46 -3.13 5.81
CA ASN A 139 -26.22 -2.44 7.09
C ASN A 139 -25.38 -3.26 8.10
N GLU A 140 -24.67 -4.30 7.65
CA GLU A 140 -24.06 -5.36 8.47
C GLU A 140 -22.53 -5.29 8.53
N MET A 141 -21.84 -4.57 7.63
CA MET A 141 -20.37 -4.49 7.67
C MET A 141 -19.89 -3.51 8.76
N SER A 142 -19.06 -4.01 9.68
CA SER A 142 -18.43 -3.15 10.68
C SER A 142 -17.35 -2.24 10.07
N LEU A 143 -17.03 -1.12 10.73
CA LEU A 143 -15.92 -0.25 10.26
C LEU A 143 -14.58 -0.99 10.24
N THR A 144 -14.36 -1.90 11.18
CA THR A 144 -13.16 -2.74 11.24
C THR A 144 -13.09 -3.67 10.03
N ASP A 145 -14.20 -4.34 9.69
CA ASP A 145 -14.25 -5.23 8.51
C ASP A 145 -14.06 -4.45 7.21
N PHE A 146 -14.62 -3.24 7.14
CA PHE A 146 -14.41 -2.33 6.01
C PHE A 146 -12.93 -1.97 5.86
N VAL A 147 -12.30 -1.46 6.92
CA VAL A 147 -10.87 -1.07 6.92
C VAL A 147 -9.99 -2.27 6.56
N LEU A 148 -10.26 -3.44 7.15
CA LEU A 148 -9.52 -4.67 6.87
C LEU A 148 -9.68 -5.12 5.41
N ARG A 149 -10.89 -5.03 4.86
CA ARG A 149 -11.13 -5.32 3.44
C ARG A 149 -10.36 -4.36 2.54
N GLN A 150 -10.42 -3.05 2.80
CA GLN A 150 -9.68 -2.04 2.02
C GLN A 150 -8.17 -2.30 2.08
N TYR A 151 -7.63 -2.57 3.26
CA TYR A 151 -6.24 -2.95 3.44
C TYR A 151 -5.84 -4.14 2.55
N TRP A 152 -6.62 -5.22 2.54
CA TRP A 152 -6.29 -6.39 1.73
C TRP A 152 -6.49 -6.19 0.22
N GLU A 153 -7.49 -5.41 -0.21
CA GLU A 153 -7.64 -5.00 -1.62
C GLU A 153 -6.40 -4.22 -2.09
N LEU A 154 -5.96 -3.23 -1.29
CA LEU A 154 -4.79 -2.40 -1.60
C LEU A 154 -3.48 -3.18 -1.51
N TYR A 155 -3.33 -4.07 -0.53
CA TYR A 155 -2.15 -4.93 -0.39
C TYR A 155 -1.98 -5.82 -1.62
N TRP A 156 -3.08 -6.41 -2.10
CA TRP A 156 -3.05 -7.24 -3.30
C TRP A 156 -2.64 -6.46 -4.55
N ARG A 157 -3.18 -5.25 -4.73
CA ARG A 157 -2.79 -4.33 -5.80
C ARG A 157 -1.32 -3.93 -5.69
N LEU A 158 -0.86 -3.56 -4.50
CA LEU A 158 0.53 -3.16 -4.23
C LEU A 158 1.51 -4.26 -4.58
N GLU A 159 1.27 -5.51 -4.12
CA GLU A 159 2.17 -6.62 -4.44
C GLU A 159 2.18 -6.93 -5.93
N THR A 160 1.04 -6.79 -6.62
CA THR A 160 0.99 -7.00 -8.07
C THR A 160 1.82 -5.95 -8.82
N LEU A 161 1.72 -4.67 -8.43
CA LEU A 161 2.57 -3.61 -8.96
C LEU A 161 4.04 -3.79 -8.55
N ASN A 162 4.31 -4.34 -7.37
CA ASN A 162 5.67 -4.67 -6.93
C ASN A 162 6.33 -5.71 -7.85
N ALA A 163 5.59 -6.74 -8.29
CA ALA A 163 6.10 -7.68 -9.29
C ALA A 163 6.42 -6.99 -10.61
N ALA A 164 5.56 -6.06 -11.07
CA ALA A 164 5.83 -5.28 -12.27
C ALA A 164 7.11 -4.43 -12.11
N ARG A 165 7.25 -3.74 -10.97
CA ARG A 165 8.43 -2.94 -10.61
C ARG A 165 9.73 -3.77 -10.64
N ILE A 166 9.73 -4.94 -10.00
CA ILE A 166 10.86 -5.86 -9.98
C ILE A 166 11.19 -6.35 -11.39
N ALA A 167 10.18 -6.71 -12.19
CA ALA A 167 10.36 -7.18 -13.57
C ALA A 167 10.89 -6.08 -14.52
N LEU A 168 10.63 -4.80 -14.20
CA LEU A 168 11.20 -3.64 -14.86
C LEU A 168 12.65 -3.34 -14.43
N GLY A 169 13.19 -4.10 -13.46
CA GLY A 169 14.54 -3.89 -12.92
C GLY A 169 14.63 -2.76 -11.90
N ASP A 170 13.49 -2.21 -11.45
CA ASP A 170 13.44 -1.14 -10.46
C ASP A 170 13.47 -1.69 -9.03
N VAL A 171 14.50 -2.45 -8.70
CA VAL A 171 14.72 -3.05 -7.38
C VAL A 171 16.21 -3.04 -7.04
N ALA A 172 16.53 -2.69 -5.80
CA ALA A 172 17.88 -2.78 -5.28
C ALA A 172 18.03 -4.08 -4.46
N PRO A 173 18.90 -5.04 -4.85
CA PRO A 173 18.98 -6.35 -4.19
C PRO A 173 19.33 -6.31 -2.70
N GLU A 174 20.09 -5.31 -2.27
CA GLU A 174 20.60 -5.21 -0.89
C GLU A 174 19.82 -4.20 -0.04
N ASN A 175 19.08 -3.28 -0.66
CA ASN A 175 18.46 -2.14 0.02
C ASN A 175 17.20 -1.68 -0.73
N ASP A 176 16.23 -2.58 -0.89
CA ASP A 176 14.97 -2.26 -1.57
C ASP A 176 14.16 -1.24 -0.76
N TRP A 177 13.80 -0.12 -1.39
CA TRP A 177 13.16 1.00 -0.70
C TRP A 177 11.69 0.76 -0.37
N LYS A 178 11.07 -0.33 -0.85
CA LYS A 178 9.64 -0.63 -0.63
C LYS A 178 9.24 -0.62 0.84
N GLN A 179 9.87 -1.46 1.65
CA GLN A 179 9.55 -1.53 3.08
C GLN A 179 9.87 -0.19 3.73
N ALA A 180 10.93 0.44 3.23
CA ALA A 180 11.38 1.68 3.79
C ALA A 180 10.34 2.79 3.69
N PHE A 181 9.80 2.88 2.50
CA PHE A 181 8.79 3.84 2.14
C PHE A 181 7.43 3.50 2.78
N LEU A 182 7.06 2.22 2.88
CA LEU A 182 5.77 1.83 3.48
C LEU A 182 5.67 2.26 4.94
N HIS A 183 6.74 2.07 5.71
CA HIS A 183 6.77 2.53 7.09
C HIS A 183 6.77 4.06 7.18
N ALA A 184 7.57 4.76 6.35
CA ALA A 184 7.55 6.22 6.31
C ALA A 184 6.13 6.77 6.03
N ALA A 185 5.45 6.21 5.03
CA ALA A 185 4.07 6.53 4.71
C ALA A 185 3.13 6.22 5.89
N SER A 186 3.29 5.07 6.54
CA SER A 186 2.48 4.67 7.70
C SER A 186 2.65 5.63 8.88
N VAL A 187 3.88 6.02 9.20
CA VAL A 187 4.16 7.00 10.27
C VAL A 187 3.56 8.37 9.95
N ASN A 188 3.61 8.79 8.69
CA ASN A 188 2.96 10.03 8.28
C ASN A 188 1.43 9.95 8.46
N CYS A 189 0.80 8.85 8.03
CA CYS A 189 -0.63 8.63 8.23
C CYS A 189 -1.02 8.55 9.72
N GLU A 190 -0.23 7.86 10.55
CA GLU A 190 -0.42 7.82 12.00
C GLU A 190 -0.44 9.24 12.57
N HIS A 191 0.56 10.06 12.23
CA HIS A 191 0.64 11.45 12.69
C HIS A 191 -0.59 12.27 12.27
N LEU A 192 -1.00 12.19 11.00
CA LEU A 192 -2.14 12.94 10.48
C LEU A 192 -3.45 12.57 11.18
N TYR A 193 -3.73 11.28 11.37
CA TYR A 193 -4.93 10.83 12.06
C TYR A 193 -4.92 11.20 13.55
N ARG A 194 -3.77 11.09 14.23
CA ARG A 194 -3.64 11.52 15.62
C ARG A 194 -3.87 13.02 15.76
N TRP A 195 -3.34 13.83 14.82
CA TRP A 195 -3.57 15.26 14.80
C TRP A 195 -5.05 15.61 14.60
N GLU A 196 -5.73 14.95 13.66
CA GLU A 196 -7.17 15.13 13.40
C GLU A 196 -8.03 14.79 14.63
N LEU A 197 -7.68 13.72 15.34
CA LEU A 197 -8.34 13.29 16.57
C LEU A 197 -7.90 14.06 17.83
N GLN A 198 -6.93 14.97 17.72
CA GLN A 198 -6.29 15.66 18.85
C GLN A 198 -5.68 14.70 19.89
N LEU A 199 -5.16 13.55 19.44
CA LEU A 199 -4.39 12.61 20.25
C LEU A 199 -2.94 13.10 20.43
N PRO A 200 -2.25 12.72 21.52
CA PRO A 200 -0.81 13.00 21.68
C PRO A 200 -0.03 12.45 20.48
N ALA A 201 1.00 13.14 19.98
CA ALA A 201 1.78 12.63 18.86
C ALA A 201 2.46 11.28 19.18
N ALA A 202 2.70 10.45 18.16
CA ALA A 202 3.39 9.16 18.32
C ALA A 202 4.89 9.35 18.62
N PHE A 203 5.48 10.45 18.15
CA PHE A 203 6.79 10.92 18.57
C PHE A 203 6.67 12.00 19.64
N ASP A 204 7.79 12.28 20.32
CA ASP A 204 7.91 13.46 21.17
C ASP A 204 7.52 14.73 20.42
N HIS A 205 6.79 15.62 21.09
CA HIS A 205 6.26 16.84 20.50
C HIS A 205 7.33 17.74 19.86
N SER A 206 8.57 17.69 20.32
CA SER A 206 9.69 18.46 19.77
C SER A 206 10.08 18.03 18.36
N ILE A 207 9.87 16.76 17.99
CA ILE A 207 10.30 16.20 16.71
C ILE A 207 9.13 15.76 15.81
N ALA A 208 7.90 15.66 16.34
CA ALA A 208 6.77 15.07 15.62
C ALA A 208 6.48 15.72 14.25
N ASN A 209 6.49 17.06 14.17
CA ASN A 209 6.24 17.77 12.92
C ASN A 209 7.39 17.64 11.92
N GLU A 210 8.63 17.67 12.43
CA GLU A 210 9.83 17.50 11.60
C GLU A 210 9.90 16.09 11.03
N ALA A 211 9.64 15.08 11.88
CA ALA A 211 9.55 13.68 11.47
C ALA A 211 8.45 13.46 10.42
N SER A 212 7.24 13.99 10.63
CA SER A 212 6.15 13.89 9.65
C SER A 212 6.54 14.51 8.29
N THR A 213 7.16 15.70 8.31
CA THR A 213 7.65 16.38 7.10
C THR A 213 8.72 15.54 6.40
N ALA A 214 9.66 14.99 7.18
CA ALA A 214 10.72 14.14 6.65
C ALA A 214 10.18 12.88 5.98
N TYR A 215 9.24 12.19 6.60
CA TYR A 215 8.61 11.02 6.00
C TYR A 215 7.77 11.38 4.77
N SER A 216 7.14 12.57 4.73
CA SER A 216 6.45 13.05 3.53
C SER A 216 7.42 13.26 2.36
N MET A 217 8.60 13.83 2.61
CA MET A 217 9.63 14.06 1.58
C MET A 217 10.17 12.77 0.98
N PHE A 218 10.08 11.63 1.68
CA PHE A 218 10.44 10.33 1.11
C PHE A 218 9.65 10.05 -0.18
N THR A 219 8.37 10.43 -0.24
CA THR A 219 7.51 10.33 -1.43
C THR A 219 8.14 11.03 -2.63
N ASP A 220 8.60 12.27 -2.43
CA ASP A 220 9.20 13.08 -3.50
C ASP A 220 10.50 12.45 -4.00
N ILE A 221 11.33 11.91 -3.11
CA ILE A 221 12.57 11.22 -3.47
C ILE A 221 12.27 9.97 -4.33
N VAL A 222 11.29 9.15 -3.93
CA VAL A 222 10.94 7.94 -4.69
C VAL A 222 10.44 8.28 -6.10
N VAL A 223 9.53 9.25 -6.20
CA VAL A 223 8.92 9.67 -7.48
C VAL A 223 9.93 10.41 -8.37
N SER A 224 10.96 11.06 -7.81
CA SER A 224 12.00 11.74 -8.58
C SER A 224 12.85 10.84 -9.49
N GLY A 225 12.76 9.52 -9.32
CA GLY A 225 13.61 8.58 -10.05
C GLY A 225 14.93 8.24 -9.33
N ALA A 226 15.07 8.59 -8.04
CA ALA A 226 16.26 8.26 -7.26
C ALA A 226 16.60 6.76 -7.32
N LYS A 227 17.89 6.44 -7.44
CA LYS A 227 18.38 5.06 -7.59
C LYS A 227 18.31 4.28 -6.27
N ASP A 228 18.61 4.96 -5.16
CA ASP A 228 18.45 4.44 -3.80
C ASP A 228 17.74 5.51 -2.95
N PRO A 229 16.40 5.60 -3.02
CA PRO A 229 15.62 6.58 -2.28
C PRO A 229 15.86 6.50 -0.77
N ALA A 230 16.06 5.28 -0.26
CA ALA A 230 16.31 5.07 1.16
C ALA A 230 17.64 5.69 1.58
N ALA A 231 18.73 5.44 0.83
CA ALA A 231 20.04 6.04 1.10
C ALA A 231 20.03 7.56 1.03
N GLU A 232 19.39 8.12 -0.01
CA GLU A 232 19.28 9.57 -0.19
C GLU A 232 18.52 10.23 0.97
N TRP A 233 17.43 9.62 1.43
CA TRP A 233 16.72 10.08 2.61
C TRP A 233 17.59 10.05 3.87
N ARG A 234 18.37 8.97 4.11
CA ARG A 234 19.26 8.92 5.30
C ARG A 234 20.36 9.97 5.23
N GLU A 235 20.87 10.25 4.04
CA GLU A 235 21.90 11.28 3.86
C GLU A 235 21.34 12.65 4.22
N TYR A 236 20.16 12.98 3.71
CA TYR A 236 19.49 14.26 3.96
C TYR A 236 19.19 14.50 5.44
N TYR A 237 18.84 13.43 6.18
CA TYR A 237 18.47 13.49 7.60
C TYR A 237 19.55 12.95 8.55
N SER A 238 20.78 12.81 8.10
CA SER A 238 21.89 12.21 8.87
C SER A 238 22.23 12.94 10.18
N ASN A 239 21.84 14.21 10.33
CA ASN A 239 22.09 15.04 11.50
C ASN A 239 20.82 15.37 12.31
N SER A 240 19.68 14.70 12.05
CA SER A 240 18.45 14.91 12.82
C SER A 240 18.24 13.84 13.88
N ASP A 241 17.43 14.15 14.90
CA ASP A 241 16.99 13.19 15.92
C ASP A 241 15.79 12.34 15.45
N ILE A 242 15.45 12.42 14.15
CA ILE A 242 14.32 11.69 13.57
C ILE A 242 14.71 10.21 13.53
N PRO A 243 13.96 9.32 14.19
CA PRO A 243 14.33 7.92 14.22
C PRO A 243 14.36 7.37 12.81
N MET A 244 15.53 6.82 12.47
CA MET A 244 15.71 6.11 11.24
C MET A 244 14.81 4.89 11.28
N PRO A 245 13.97 4.70 10.27
CA PRO A 245 13.18 3.49 10.24
C PRO A 245 14.10 2.30 9.92
N ASP A 246 14.04 1.25 10.76
CA ASP A 246 14.96 0.11 10.72
C ASP A 246 14.37 -0.99 9.82
N PHE A 247 14.86 -1.09 8.59
CA PHE A 247 14.42 -2.09 7.61
C PHE A 247 15.39 -3.27 7.49
N ARG A 248 16.19 -3.54 8.52
CA ARG A 248 16.91 -4.81 8.62
C ARG A 248 15.93 -5.92 9.00
N VAL A 249 15.08 -6.32 8.05
CA VAL A 249 14.33 -7.58 8.10
C VAL A 249 14.54 -8.32 6.80
#